data_AF-A0A5K1VHC2-F1
#
_entry.id   AF-A0A5K1VHC2-F1
#
_cell.length_a   1.000
_cell.length_b   1.000
_cell.length_c   1.000
_cell.angle_alpha   90.00
_cell.angle_beta   90.00
_cell.angle_gamma   90.00
#
_symmetry.space_group_name_H-M   'P 1'
#
loop_
_entity.id
_entity.type
_entity.pdbx_description
1 polymer ?
#
loop_
_entity_poly.entity_id
_entity_poly.type
_entity_poly.pdbx_seq_one_letter_code
_entity_poly.pdbx_strand_id
1 'polypeptide(L)'
;MFGIEDREKYGRNIPERYYGISDGCFSGSNDLQEINIPTHIEMIGNECFKECTRLSIIFIPTSVSEIGNGCFCECKSLTSVNIPTSVSKIGDYCFKYCTSLESIEIPTSVNEIEKGCFNRCYSLRSIEIPTSVSKIGNCCFYECSTIRTIKIPSTITSFGKGCFYGCGCEELLKKNARIPEYCFK
;
A
#
# COMPACT_ATOMS: atom_id res chain seq x y z
N MET A 1 18.36 10.06 7.76
CA MET A 1 16.89 9.85 7.73
C MET A 1 16.22 10.96 8.53
N PHE A 2 15.14 11.55 8.01
CA PHE A 2 14.33 12.59 8.66
C PHE A 2 13.40 11.94 9.68
N GLY A 3 13.69 12.13 10.97
CA GLY A 3 13.00 11.47 12.08
C GLY A 3 12.02 12.37 12.84
N ILE A 4 11.43 11.80 13.91
CA ILE A 4 10.47 12.51 14.76
C ILE A 4 11.07 13.78 15.41
N GLU A 5 12.32 13.71 15.87
CA GLU A 5 13.03 14.88 16.43
C GLU A 5 13.27 15.97 15.37
N ASP A 6 13.53 15.57 14.11
CA ASP A 6 13.66 16.52 13.00
C ASP A 6 12.32 17.16 12.66
N ARG A 7 11.23 16.38 12.70
CA ARG A 7 9.86 16.86 12.51
C ARG A 7 9.45 17.88 13.59
N GLU A 8 9.88 17.70 14.84
CA GLU A 8 9.64 18.71 15.89
C GLU A 8 10.28 20.05 15.56
N LYS A 9 11.45 20.03 14.90
CA LYS A 9 12.19 21.24 14.53
C LYS A 9 11.76 21.87 13.21
N TYR A 10 11.54 21.05 12.18
CA TYR A 10 11.30 21.49 10.80
C TYR A 10 9.82 21.35 10.39
N GLY A 11 8.97 20.80 11.26
CA GLY A 11 7.58 20.49 10.94
C GLY A 11 7.49 19.49 9.80
N ARG A 12 6.73 19.84 8.77
CA ARG A 12 6.53 19.03 7.55
C ARG A 12 7.59 19.31 6.47
N ASN A 13 8.48 20.27 6.69
CA ASN A 13 9.55 20.58 5.75
C ASN A 13 10.69 19.58 5.96
N ILE A 14 11.05 18.85 4.92
CA ILE A 14 12.13 17.87 4.93
C ILE A 14 13.35 18.47 4.21
N PRO A 15 14.43 18.84 4.92
CA PRO A 15 15.61 19.45 4.30
C PRO A 15 16.39 18.51 3.35
N GLU A 16 17.10 19.10 2.39
CA GLU A 16 17.94 18.43 1.36
C GLU A 16 18.98 17.44 1.92
N ARG A 17 19.42 17.60 3.17
CA ARG A 17 20.40 16.71 3.80
C ARG A 17 19.85 15.31 4.12
N TYR A 18 18.54 15.10 4.04
CA TYR A 18 17.91 13.82 4.35
C TYR A 18 17.61 13.04 3.08
N TYR A 19 18.15 11.83 2.98
CA TYR A 19 17.90 10.92 1.87
C TYR A 19 16.65 10.04 2.06
N GLY A 20 15.96 10.12 3.19
CA GLY A 20 14.82 9.26 3.51
C GLY A 20 14.05 9.73 4.74
N ILE A 21 12.83 9.23 4.92
CA ILE A 21 11.97 9.52 6.09
C ILE A 21 11.98 8.31 7.03
N SER A 22 12.30 8.52 8.30
CA SER A 22 12.44 7.44 9.29
C SER A 22 11.11 6.75 9.62
N ASP A 23 11.22 5.56 10.19
CA ASP A 23 10.09 4.81 10.74
C ASP A 23 9.24 5.68 11.69
N GLY A 24 7.92 5.59 11.53
CA GLY A 24 6.94 6.27 12.37
C GLY A 24 6.97 7.81 12.35
N CYS A 25 7.76 8.46 11.49
CA CYS A 25 8.02 9.90 11.55
C CYS A 25 6.74 10.77 11.55
N PHE A 26 5.75 10.38 10.74
CA PHE A 26 4.44 11.02 10.67
C PHE A 26 3.32 10.16 11.27
N SER A 27 3.63 9.09 12.01
CA SER A 27 2.60 8.23 12.62
C SER A 27 1.66 9.03 13.53
N GLY A 28 0.36 8.77 13.44
CA GLY A 28 -0.68 9.43 14.21
C GLY A 28 -0.90 10.92 13.90
N SER A 29 -0.36 11.44 12.78
CA SER A 29 -0.49 12.86 12.41
C SER A 29 -1.90 13.17 11.88
N ASN A 30 -2.85 13.26 12.80
CA ASN A 30 -4.27 13.46 12.50
C ASN A 30 -4.64 14.88 12.03
N ASP A 31 -3.67 15.76 11.82
CA ASP A 31 -3.80 17.07 11.19
C ASP A 31 -3.24 17.10 9.75
N LEU A 32 -2.56 16.03 9.33
CA LEU A 32 -1.93 15.90 8.02
C LEU A 32 -2.97 15.50 6.97
N GLN A 33 -3.30 16.40 6.06
CA GLN A 33 -4.17 16.12 4.91
C GLN A 33 -3.39 15.80 3.63
N GLU A 34 -2.19 16.39 3.53
CA GLU A 34 -1.25 16.26 2.42
C GLU A 34 0.17 16.51 2.97
N ILE A 35 1.16 15.87 2.34
CA ILE A 35 2.58 16.12 2.55
C ILE A 35 3.29 16.21 1.20
N ASN A 36 4.17 17.20 1.05
CA ASN A 36 5.12 17.23 -0.06
C ASN A 36 6.37 16.47 0.35
N ILE A 37 6.62 15.30 -0.27
CA ILE A 37 7.85 14.53 -0.07
C ILE A 37 8.86 15.02 -1.13
N PRO A 38 10.00 15.61 -0.73
CA PRO A 38 11.00 16.11 -1.69
C PRO A 38 11.57 15.02 -2.60
N THR A 39 11.98 15.41 -3.81
CA THR A 39 12.49 14.50 -4.85
C THR A 39 13.89 13.93 -4.58
N HIS A 40 14.54 14.30 -3.48
CA HIS A 40 15.80 13.70 -3.01
C HIS A 40 15.56 12.55 -2.00
N ILE A 41 14.30 12.26 -1.67
CA ILE A 41 13.94 11.19 -0.74
C ILE A 41 13.90 9.86 -1.48
N GLU A 42 14.74 8.92 -1.07
CA GLU A 42 14.92 7.61 -1.69
C GLU A 42 14.17 6.50 -0.96
N MET A 43 13.79 6.72 0.30
CA MET A 43 13.10 5.72 1.12
C MET A 43 12.11 6.32 2.12
N ILE A 44 11.01 5.60 2.34
CA ILE A 44 10.00 5.92 3.34
C ILE A 44 9.91 4.75 4.33
N GLY A 45 10.23 5.01 5.59
CA GLY A 45 10.33 4.01 6.64
C GLY A 45 9.02 3.31 7.01
N ASN A 46 9.14 2.31 7.87
CA ASN A 46 8.00 1.53 8.37
C ASN A 46 7.06 2.42 9.17
N GLU A 47 5.76 2.20 9.04
CA GLU A 47 4.70 2.92 9.76
C GLU A 47 4.80 4.45 9.63
N CYS A 48 5.52 4.97 8.63
CA CYS A 48 5.86 6.39 8.53
C CYS A 48 4.62 7.29 8.56
N PHE A 49 3.53 6.91 7.89
CA PHE A 49 2.26 7.62 7.89
C PHE A 49 1.13 6.84 8.55
N LYS A 50 1.43 5.82 9.37
CA LYS A 50 0.41 5.01 10.05
C LYS A 50 -0.54 5.91 10.84
N GLU A 51 -1.83 5.60 10.80
CA GLU A 51 -2.88 6.35 11.50
C GLU A 51 -2.92 7.87 11.17
N CYS A 52 -2.40 8.30 10.01
CA CYS A 52 -2.67 9.64 9.48
C CYS A 52 -4.12 9.72 8.98
N THR A 53 -5.09 9.74 9.89
CA THR A 53 -6.50 9.49 9.53
C THR A 53 -7.10 10.54 8.60
N ARG A 54 -6.51 11.74 8.50
CA ARG A 54 -6.95 12.81 7.60
C ARG A 54 -6.17 12.90 6.28
N LEU A 55 -5.12 12.10 6.09
CA LEU A 55 -4.32 12.12 4.87
C LEU A 55 -5.19 11.58 3.73
N SER A 56 -5.53 12.45 2.77
CA SER A 56 -6.45 12.10 1.69
C SER A 56 -5.73 11.74 0.39
N ILE A 57 -4.59 12.36 0.14
CA ILE A 57 -3.79 12.19 -1.07
C ILE A 57 -2.32 12.15 -0.68
N ILE A 58 -1.54 11.29 -1.34
CA ILE A 58 -0.09 11.34 -1.27
C ILE A 58 0.57 11.08 -2.63
N PHE A 59 1.62 11.87 -2.90
CA PHE A 59 2.48 11.73 -4.06
C PHE A 59 3.84 11.19 -3.61
N ILE A 60 4.20 9.99 -4.10
CA ILE A 60 5.50 9.39 -3.83
C ILE A 60 6.47 9.84 -4.94
N PRO A 61 7.62 10.45 -4.61
CA PRO A 61 8.53 10.94 -5.64
C PRO A 61 9.27 9.80 -6.34
N THR A 62 9.67 10.01 -7.60
CA THR A 62 10.34 9.01 -8.45
C THR A 62 11.73 8.61 -7.96
N SER A 63 12.26 9.30 -6.96
CA SER A 63 13.48 8.92 -6.25
C SER A 63 13.27 7.76 -5.27
N VAL A 64 12.02 7.53 -4.81
CA VAL A 64 11.73 6.46 -3.85
C VAL A 64 11.77 5.10 -4.54
N SER A 65 12.54 4.19 -3.97
CA SER A 65 12.63 2.79 -4.40
C SER A 65 11.83 1.83 -3.54
N GLU A 66 11.61 2.16 -2.26
CA GLU A 66 10.92 1.30 -1.29
C GLU A 66 9.97 2.08 -0.35
N ILE A 67 8.80 1.50 -0.10
CA ILE A 67 7.84 1.95 0.91
C ILE A 67 7.78 0.90 2.02
N GLY A 68 8.08 1.32 3.26
CA GLY A 68 8.16 0.44 4.43
C GLY A 68 6.84 -0.24 4.83
N ASN A 69 6.96 -1.21 5.74
CA ASN A 69 5.83 -1.97 6.25
C ASN A 69 4.84 -1.07 6.98
N GLY A 70 3.55 -1.25 6.75
CA GLY A 70 2.48 -0.51 7.42
C GLY A 70 2.51 0.99 7.19
N CYS A 71 3.23 1.48 6.16
CA CYS A 71 3.50 2.89 5.96
C CYS A 71 2.23 3.76 5.94
N PHE A 72 1.14 3.29 5.32
CA PHE A 72 -0.16 3.98 5.28
C PHE A 72 -1.25 3.21 6.04
N CYS A 73 -0.88 2.32 6.96
CA CYS A 73 -1.85 1.54 7.74
C CYS A 73 -2.80 2.48 8.50
N GLU A 74 -4.11 2.26 8.40
CA GLU A 74 -5.16 3.11 9.00
C GLU A 74 -5.21 4.57 8.51
N CYS A 75 -4.67 4.89 7.33
CA CYS A 75 -4.95 6.16 6.64
C CYS A 75 -6.39 6.19 6.11
N LYS A 76 -7.37 6.31 7.01
CA LYS A 76 -8.79 6.09 6.74
C LYS A 76 -9.38 7.02 5.67
N SER A 77 -8.89 8.26 5.55
CA SER A 77 -9.32 9.21 4.51
C SER A 77 -8.56 9.11 3.19
N LEU A 78 -7.57 8.22 3.06
CA LEU A 78 -6.73 8.13 1.86
C LEU A 78 -7.55 7.59 0.69
N THR A 79 -7.81 8.45 -0.31
CA THR A 79 -8.60 8.09 -1.50
C THR A 79 -7.72 7.84 -2.72
N SER A 80 -6.55 8.48 -2.79
CA SER A 80 -5.65 8.40 -3.94
C SER A 80 -4.18 8.36 -3.52
N VAL A 81 -3.41 7.49 -4.16
CA VAL A 81 -1.97 7.33 -3.94
C VAL A 81 -1.31 7.24 -5.31
N ASN A 82 -0.36 8.14 -5.59
CA ASN A 82 0.48 8.02 -6.78
C ASN A 82 1.81 7.34 -6.41
N ILE A 83 1.99 6.09 -6.84
CA ILE A 83 3.22 5.33 -6.64
C ILE A 83 3.98 5.24 -7.96
N PRO A 84 5.20 5.78 -8.06
CA PRO A 84 5.96 5.77 -9.31
C PRO A 84 6.56 4.39 -9.60
N THR A 85 6.93 4.16 -10.87
CA THR A 85 7.58 2.93 -11.32
C THR A 85 8.98 2.70 -10.74
N SER A 86 9.56 3.68 -10.05
CA SER A 86 10.79 3.49 -9.29
C SER A 86 10.61 2.60 -8.05
N VAL A 87 9.38 2.53 -7.51
CA VAL A 87 9.08 1.75 -6.30
C VAL A 87 8.98 0.27 -6.64
N SER A 88 10.00 -0.49 -6.26
CA SER A 88 10.06 -1.95 -6.47
C SER A 88 9.46 -2.76 -5.32
N LYS A 89 9.25 -2.12 -4.16
CA LYS A 89 8.74 -2.77 -2.94
C LYS A 89 7.71 -1.91 -2.22
N ILE A 90 6.57 -2.53 -1.91
CA ILE A 90 5.50 -2.01 -1.06
C ILE A 90 5.35 -2.97 0.10
N GLY A 91 5.71 -2.54 1.31
CA GLY A 91 5.84 -3.42 2.47
C GLY A 91 4.56 -4.10 2.95
N ASP A 92 4.74 -5.03 3.90
CA ASP A 92 3.66 -5.73 4.58
C ASP A 92 2.65 -4.73 5.16
N TYR A 93 1.36 -4.98 4.97
CA TYR A 93 0.26 -4.19 5.52
C TYR A 93 0.26 -2.70 5.13
N CYS A 94 0.97 -2.32 4.06
CA CYS A 94 1.20 -0.92 3.71
C CYS A 94 -0.09 -0.08 3.65
N PHE A 95 -1.17 -0.58 3.05
CA PHE A 95 -2.47 0.07 2.96
C PHE A 95 -3.57 -0.62 3.77
N LYS A 96 -3.20 -1.40 4.80
CA LYS A 96 -4.17 -2.06 5.66
C LYS A 96 -5.13 -1.03 6.28
N TYR A 97 -6.43 -1.29 6.25
CA TYR A 97 -7.47 -0.37 6.76
C TYR A 97 -7.49 1.02 6.12
N CYS A 98 -6.99 1.20 4.89
CA CYS A 98 -7.27 2.38 4.08
C CYS A 98 -8.70 2.34 3.56
N THR A 99 -9.67 2.60 4.44
CA THR A 99 -11.09 2.32 4.20
C THR A 99 -11.71 3.15 3.09
N SER A 100 -11.14 4.32 2.76
CA SER A 100 -11.61 5.20 1.67
C SER A 100 -10.83 5.03 0.35
N LEU A 101 -9.85 4.12 0.27
CA LEU A 101 -9.06 3.94 -0.94
C LEU A 101 -9.91 3.28 -2.03
N GLU A 102 -10.24 4.02 -3.09
CA GLU A 102 -11.15 3.55 -4.15
C GLU A 102 -10.42 2.80 -5.27
N SER A 103 -9.20 3.23 -5.58
CA SER A 103 -8.34 2.69 -6.63
C SER A 103 -6.87 2.88 -6.26
N ILE A 104 -6.03 1.96 -6.73
CA ILE A 104 -4.57 2.09 -6.64
C ILE A 104 -3.94 1.38 -7.84
N GLU A 105 -2.92 2.00 -8.41
CA GLU A 105 -2.07 1.38 -9.43
C GLU A 105 -0.86 0.74 -8.76
N ILE A 106 -0.66 -0.56 -8.98
CA ILE A 106 0.55 -1.26 -8.53
C ILE A 106 1.64 -1.00 -9.58
N PRO A 107 2.82 -0.46 -9.20
CA PRO A 107 3.91 -0.23 -10.14
C PRO A 107 4.38 -1.52 -10.83
N THR A 108 4.75 -1.43 -12.11
CA THR A 108 5.26 -2.57 -12.91
C THR A 108 6.64 -3.07 -12.48
N SER A 109 7.31 -2.37 -11.56
CA SER A 109 8.56 -2.80 -10.92
C SER A 109 8.34 -3.67 -9.68
N VAL A 110 7.10 -3.78 -9.20
CA VAL A 110 6.73 -4.65 -8.07
C VAL A 110 6.63 -6.10 -8.56
N ASN A 111 7.35 -7.01 -7.88
CA ASN A 111 7.38 -8.45 -8.18
C ASN A 111 6.51 -9.30 -7.24
N GLU A 112 6.20 -8.77 -6.05
CA GLU A 112 5.37 -9.41 -5.04
C GLU A 112 4.44 -8.38 -4.40
N ILE A 113 3.16 -8.74 -4.21
CA ILE A 113 2.26 -7.95 -3.37
C ILE A 113 2.30 -8.56 -1.97
N GLU A 114 2.86 -7.82 -1.02
CA GLU A 114 3.19 -8.31 0.31
C GLU A 114 1.98 -8.64 1.20
N LYS A 115 2.25 -9.25 2.36
CA LYS A 115 1.24 -9.73 3.29
C LYS A 115 0.28 -8.61 3.70
N GLY A 116 -1.02 -8.83 3.51
CA GLY A 116 -2.05 -7.92 3.97
C GLY A 116 -1.98 -6.50 3.39
N CYS A 117 -1.28 -6.29 2.28
CA CYS A 117 -1.01 -4.96 1.72
C CYS A 117 -2.29 -4.11 1.55
N PHE A 118 -3.41 -4.72 1.12
CA PHE A 118 -4.71 -4.05 0.95
C PHE A 118 -5.79 -4.60 1.89
N ASN A 119 -5.40 -5.21 3.02
CA ASN A 119 -6.34 -5.83 3.95
C ASN A 119 -7.37 -4.80 4.44
N ARG A 120 -8.66 -5.12 4.28
CA ARG A 120 -9.80 -4.30 4.70
C ARG A 120 -9.86 -2.90 4.06
N CYS A 121 -9.43 -2.78 2.81
CA CYS A 121 -9.71 -1.61 1.96
C CYS A 121 -11.17 -1.64 1.47
N TYR A 122 -12.11 -1.28 2.35
CA TYR A 122 -13.56 -1.41 2.12
C TYR A 122 -14.15 -0.57 0.99
N SER A 123 -13.41 0.37 0.40
CA SER A 123 -13.86 1.15 -0.76
C SER A 123 -13.20 0.75 -2.08
N LEU A 124 -12.23 -0.16 -2.05
CA LEU A 124 -11.46 -0.55 -3.24
C LEU A 124 -12.39 -1.25 -4.23
N ARG A 125 -12.57 -0.68 -5.42
CA ARG A 125 -13.56 -1.17 -6.41
C ARG A 125 -12.98 -2.12 -7.43
N SER A 126 -11.73 -1.91 -7.81
CA SER A 126 -10.99 -2.72 -8.78
C SER A 126 -9.51 -2.60 -8.53
N ILE A 127 -8.76 -3.65 -8.87
CA ILE A 127 -7.31 -3.59 -8.91
C ILE A 127 -6.78 -4.37 -10.12
N GLU A 128 -5.80 -3.79 -10.79
CA GLU A 128 -5.04 -4.46 -11.85
C GLU A 128 -3.71 -4.93 -11.28
N ILE A 129 -3.48 -6.25 -11.30
CA ILE A 129 -2.21 -6.84 -10.88
C ILE A 129 -1.30 -6.88 -12.11
N PRO A 130 -0.14 -6.19 -12.10
CA PRO A 130 0.75 -6.16 -13.26
C PRO A 130 1.39 -7.52 -13.50
N THR A 131 1.80 -7.78 -14.74
CA THR A 131 2.44 -9.04 -15.15
C THR A 131 3.83 -9.26 -14.55
N SER A 132 4.43 -8.23 -13.95
CA SER A 132 5.65 -8.34 -13.15
C SER A 132 5.44 -9.14 -11.85
N VAL A 133 4.22 -9.15 -11.32
CA VAL A 133 3.92 -9.83 -10.06
C VAL A 133 3.88 -11.33 -10.27
N SER A 134 4.58 -12.05 -9.38
CA SER A 134 4.61 -13.51 -9.33
C SER A 134 3.99 -14.09 -8.05
N LYS A 135 3.82 -13.27 -7.00
CA LYS A 135 3.31 -13.71 -5.69
C LYS A 135 2.34 -12.71 -5.08
N ILE A 136 1.28 -13.24 -4.45
CA ILE A 136 0.31 -12.50 -3.65
C ILE A 136 0.41 -13.01 -2.21
N GLY A 137 0.68 -12.13 -1.26
CA GLY A 137 0.90 -12.46 0.15
C GLY A 137 -0.37 -12.86 0.91
N ASN A 138 -0.18 -13.39 2.13
CA ASN A 138 -1.30 -13.82 2.99
C ASN A 138 -2.23 -12.64 3.29
N CYS A 139 -3.54 -12.88 3.26
CA CYS A 139 -4.57 -11.89 3.57
C CYS A 139 -4.50 -10.58 2.76
N CYS A 140 -3.83 -10.57 1.60
CA CYS A 140 -3.54 -9.37 0.81
C CYS A 140 -4.77 -8.50 0.53
N PHE A 141 -5.87 -9.10 0.07
CA PHE A 141 -7.16 -8.44 -0.19
C PHE A 141 -8.26 -8.90 0.77
N TYR A 142 -7.88 -9.41 1.94
CA TYR A 142 -8.82 -9.93 2.92
C TYR A 142 -9.85 -8.86 3.31
N GLU A 143 -11.13 -9.21 3.23
CA GLU A 143 -12.28 -8.34 3.45
C GLU A 143 -12.29 -7.05 2.59
N CYS A 144 -11.72 -7.08 1.38
CA CYS A 144 -11.99 -6.06 0.36
C CYS A 144 -13.41 -6.24 -0.21
N SER A 145 -14.42 -6.00 0.61
CA SER A 145 -15.82 -6.39 0.36
C SER A 145 -16.48 -5.70 -0.84
N THR A 146 -15.95 -4.57 -1.31
CA THR A 146 -16.48 -3.83 -2.46
C THR A 146 -15.80 -4.14 -3.78
N ILE A 147 -14.69 -4.89 -3.76
CA ILE A 147 -13.91 -5.13 -4.98
C ILE A 147 -14.72 -5.99 -5.93
N ARG A 148 -14.93 -5.50 -7.16
CA ARG A 148 -15.78 -6.15 -8.17
C ARG A 148 -14.98 -7.02 -9.11
N THR A 149 -13.71 -6.66 -9.33
CA THR A 149 -12.82 -7.35 -10.25
C THR A 149 -11.38 -7.29 -9.75
N ILE A 150 -10.72 -8.45 -9.79
CA ILE A 150 -9.27 -8.59 -9.67
C ILE A 150 -8.83 -9.40 -10.89
N LYS A 151 -8.05 -8.78 -11.79
CA LYS A 151 -7.45 -9.51 -12.92
C LYS A 151 -6.24 -10.27 -12.41
N ILE A 152 -6.28 -11.61 -12.48
CA ILE A 152 -5.18 -12.49 -12.06
C ILE A 152 -4.31 -12.85 -13.28
N PRO A 153 -3.10 -12.31 -13.44
CA PRO A 153 -2.25 -12.64 -14.57
C PRO A 153 -1.74 -14.10 -14.52
N SER A 154 -1.28 -14.61 -15.66
CA SER A 154 -0.65 -15.95 -15.78
C SER A 154 0.67 -16.07 -15.01
N THR A 155 1.28 -14.93 -14.68
CA THR A 155 2.58 -14.83 -13.99
C THR A 155 2.52 -15.17 -12.51
N ILE A 156 1.33 -15.13 -11.88
CA ILE A 156 1.17 -15.52 -10.49
C ILE A 156 1.40 -17.02 -10.33
N THR A 157 2.45 -17.38 -9.57
CA THR A 157 2.85 -18.75 -9.25
C THR A 157 2.63 -19.10 -7.78
N SER A 158 2.45 -18.11 -6.91
CA SER A 158 2.26 -18.30 -5.47
C SER A 158 1.14 -17.42 -4.91
N PHE A 159 0.27 -18.04 -4.11
CA PHE A 159 -0.83 -17.37 -3.42
C PHE A 159 -0.70 -17.55 -1.92
N GLY A 160 -1.00 -16.49 -1.17
CA GLY A 160 -1.05 -16.53 0.28
C GLY A 160 -2.39 -17.01 0.82
N LYS A 161 -2.37 -17.55 2.04
CA LYS A 161 -3.58 -17.94 2.78
C LYS A 161 -4.52 -16.75 2.95
N GLY A 162 -5.81 -16.95 2.70
CA GLY A 162 -6.87 -15.97 2.88
C GLY A 162 -6.72 -14.71 2.03
N CYS A 163 -5.89 -14.72 0.98
CA CYS A 163 -5.59 -13.50 0.22
C CYS A 163 -6.80 -12.89 -0.51
N PHE A 164 -7.88 -13.65 -0.69
CA PHE A 164 -9.14 -13.21 -1.28
C PHE A 164 -10.38 -13.48 -0.41
N TYR A 165 -10.19 -13.86 0.86
CA TYR A 165 -11.31 -14.13 1.77
C TYR A 165 -12.12 -12.85 2.00
N GLY A 166 -13.43 -12.90 1.77
CA GLY A 166 -14.32 -11.75 1.96
C GLY A 166 -14.17 -10.66 0.88
N CYS A 167 -13.51 -10.96 -0.25
CA CYS A 167 -13.51 -10.08 -1.41
C CYS A 167 -14.92 -10.00 -2.03
N GLY A 168 -15.33 -8.81 -2.49
CA GLY A 168 -16.60 -8.65 -3.20
C GLY A 168 -16.73 -9.49 -4.48
N CYS A 169 -15.60 -9.89 -5.07
CA CYS A 169 -15.53 -10.74 -6.27
C CYS A 169 -15.07 -12.17 -5.98
N GLU A 170 -15.16 -12.63 -4.72
CA GLU A 170 -14.73 -13.96 -4.29
C GLU A 170 -15.33 -15.08 -5.16
N GLU A 171 -16.63 -15.01 -5.46
CA GLU A 171 -17.32 -16.01 -6.30
C GLU A 171 -16.84 -16.04 -7.76
N LEU A 172 -16.33 -14.92 -8.28
CA LEU A 172 -15.70 -14.89 -9.60
C LEU A 172 -14.30 -15.51 -9.56
N LEU A 173 -13.55 -15.24 -8.49
CA LEU A 173 -12.21 -15.79 -8.29
C LEU A 173 -12.24 -17.30 -8.07
N LYS A 174 -13.23 -17.83 -7.35
CA LYS A 174 -13.42 -19.29 -7.15
C LYS A 174 -13.59 -20.07 -8.47
N LYS A 175 -14.01 -19.42 -9.56
CA LYS A 175 -14.12 -20.05 -10.90
C LYS A 175 -12.76 -20.26 -11.57
N ASN A 176 -11.70 -19.61 -11.09
CA ASN A 176 -10.36 -19.75 -11.63
C ASN A 176 -9.63 -20.93 -10.97
N ALA A 177 -9.49 -22.04 -11.70
CA ALA A 177 -8.85 -23.27 -11.21
C ALA A 177 -7.38 -23.12 -10.78
N ARG A 178 -6.71 -22.01 -11.14
CA ARG A 178 -5.33 -21.72 -10.70
C ARG A 178 -5.27 -21.18 -9.27
N ILE A 179 -6.38 -20.72 -8.70
CA ILE A 179 -6.43 -20.12 -7.37
C ILE A 179 -6.75 -21.21 -6.34
N PRO A 180 -5.84 -21.51 -5.39
CA PRO A 180 -6.09 -22.53 -4.38
C PRO A 180 -7.24 -22.18 -3.42
N GLU A 181 -7.92 -23.20 -2.89
CA GLU A 181 -9.04 -22.99 -1.95
C GLU A 181 -8.65 -22.20 -0.69
N TYR A 182 -7.41 -22.36 -0.22
CA TYR A 182 -6.94 -21.66 0.98
C TYR A 182 -6.89 -20.15 0.82
N CYS A 183 -6.99 -19.62 -0.41
CA CYS A 183 -7.07 -18.19 -0.68
C CYS A 183 -8.39 -17.59 -0.17
N PHE A 184 -9.40 -18.44 0.08
CA PHE A 184 -10.76 -18.08 0.47
C PHE A 184 -11.12 -18.60 1.87
N LYS A 185 -10.12 -18.87 2.74
CA LYS A 185 -10.29 -19.39 4.11
C LYS A 185 -9.47 -18.62 5.12
#